data_AF-A0A135YQ36-F1
#
_entry.id   AF-A0A135YQ36-F1
#
_cell.length_a   1.000
_cell.length_b   1.000
_cell.length_c   1.000
_cell.angle_alpha   90.00
_cell.angle_beta   90.00
_cell.angle_gamma   90.00
#
_symmetry.space_group_name_H-M   'P 1'
#
loop_
_entity.id
_entity.type
_entity.pdbx_description
1 polymer ?
#
loop_
_entity_poly.entity_id
_entity_poly.type
_entity_poly.pdbx_seq_one_letter_code
_entity_poly.pdbx_strand_id
1 'polypeptide(L)'
;MEIKYIYRLQAKTDWDDSLTINNKFYTSKEEALAMLDNFKDEVTESYADCYGIEYGITIILKKIKLIDVEDIDYDAVETLLSEWVCDEEATEEMWVDKRQHGEVVDESIQIGMWKDYDIN
;
A
#
# COMPACT_ATOMS: atom_id res chain seq x y z
N MET A 1 -19.22 -5.20 -25.06
CA MET A 1 -18.38 -4.04 -24.72
C MET A 1 -16.94 -4.48 -24.89
N GLU A 2 -16.12 -3.72 -25.60
CA GLU A 2 -14.69 -4.03 -25.75
C GLU A 2 -13.91 -3.37 -24.60
N ILE A 3 -13.18 -4.16 -23.83
CA ILE A 3 -12.35 -3.67 -22.72
C ILE A 3 -11.03 -3.18 -23.32
N LYS A 4 -10.71 -1.90 -23.14
CA LYS A 4 -9.48 -1.29 -23.66
C LYS A 4 -8.35 -1.22 -22.63
N TYR A 5 -8.72 -1.23 -21.36
CA TYR A 5 -7.79 -1.10 -20.23
C TYR A 5 -8.16 -2.08 -19.13
N ILE A 6 -7.15 -2.56 -18.40
CA ILE A 6 -7.31 -3.24 -17.12
C ILE A 6 -6.59 -2.44 -16.04
N TYR A 7 -7.01 -2.63 -14.81
CA TYR A 7 -6.47 -1.93 -13.65
C TYR A 7 -5.93 -2.94 -12.65
N ARG A 8 -4.91 -2.56 -11.88
CA ARG A 8 -4.32 -3.42 -10.85
C ARG A 8 -3.88 -2.57 -9.66
N LEU A 9 -4.17 -3.05 -8.45
CA LEU A 9 -3.54 -2.55 -7.24
C LEU A 9 -2.20 -3.26 -7.04
N GLN A 10 -1.16 -2.51 -6.71
CA GLN A 10 0.18 -3.05 -6.50
C GLN A 10 0.85 -2.35 -5.32
N ALA A 11 1.45 -3.14 -4.44
CA ALA A 11 2.33 -2.63 -3.39
C ALA A 11 3.77 -2.51 -3.93
N LYS A 12 4.48 -1.46 -3.54
CA LYS A 12 5.86 -1.20 -3.90
C LYS A 12 6.67 -0.80 -2.67
N THR A 13 7.93 -1.22 -2.65
CA THR A 13 8.96 -0.69 -1.75
C THR A 13 9.86 0.26 -2.53
N ASP A 14 10.63 1.11 -1.82
CA ASP A 14 11.60 2.04 -2.42
C ASP A 14 12.71 1.34 -3.22
N TRP A 15 12.88 0.02 -3.04
CA TRP A 15 13.88 -0.80 -3.72
C TRP A 15 13.45 -1.31 -5.11
N ASP A 16 12.30 -0.83 -5.62
CA ASP A 16 11.71 -1.18 -6.93
C ASP A 16 11.35 -2.68 -7.09
N ASP A 17 11.49 -3.46 -6.02
CA ASP A 17 10.95 -4.82 -5.95
C ASP A 17 9.44 -4.72 -5.79
N SER A 18 8.73 -4.89 -6.89
CA SER A 18 7.28 -5.01 -6.86
C SER A 18 6.88 -6.19 -5.97
N LEU A 19 6.35 -5.92 -4.77
CA LEU A 19 5.75 -6.96 -3.97
C LEU A 19 4.38 -7.28 -4.57
N THR A 20 4.36 -8.32 -5.40
CA THR A 20 3.12 -8.85 -5.95
C THR A 20 2.44 -9.70 -4.88
N ILE A 21 1.74 -9.03 -3.97
CA ILE A 21 0.90 -9.66 -2.93
C ILE A 21 -0.35 -10.26 -3.56
N ASN A 22 -0.84 -9.65 -4.65
CA ASN A 22 -2.03 -10.07 -5.35
C ASN A 22 -1.87 -9.93 -6.88
N ASN A 23 -2.42 -10.90 -7.62
CA ASN A 23 -2.44 -10.99 -9.08
C ASN A 23 -3.82 -10.65 -9.69
N LYS A 24 -4.71 -10.00 -8.93
CA LYS A 24 -6.01 -9.56 -9.42
C LYS A 24 -5.89 -8.39 -10.39
N PHE A 25 -6.66 -8.47 -11.46
CA PHE A 25 -6.90 -7.37 -12.41
C PHE A 25 -8.38 -7.02 -12.41
N TYR A 26 -8.67 -5.75 -12.63
CA TYR A 26 -10.01 -5.17 -12.62
C TYR A 26 -10.32 -4.56 -13.98
N THR A 27 -11.61 -4.54 -14.33
CA THR A 27 -12.06 -4.05 -15.64
C THR A 27 -12.38 -2.56 -15.64
N SER A 28 -12.42 -1.92 -14.46
CA SER A 28 -12.66 -0.50 -14.26
C SER A 28 -11.81 0.08 -13.12
N LYS A 29 -11.61 1.41 -13.12
CA LYS A 29 -10.88 2.12 -12.05
C LYS A 29 -11.67 2.01 -10.75
N GLU A 30 -12.99 2.17 -10.83
CA GLU A 30 -13.90 2.17 -9.69
C GLU A 30 -13.91 0.83 -8.97
N GLU A 31 -13.92 -0.28 -9.72
CA GLU A 31 -13.82 -1.63 -9.17
C GLU A 31 -12.49 -1.85 -8.45
N ALA A 32 -11.38 -1.37 -9.01
CA ALA A 32 -10.08 -1.46 -8.37
C ALA A 32 -10.03 -0.64 -7.07
N LEU A 33 -10.53 0.60 -7.08
CA LEU A 33 -10.54 1.46 -5.90
C LEU A 33 -11.46 0.95 -4.79
N ALA A 34 -12.58 0.31 -5.13
CA ALA A 34 -13.46 -0.33 -4.16
C ALA A 34 -12.77 -1.48 -3.40
N MET A 35 -11.66 -2.00 -3.92
CA MET A 35 -10.87 -3.07 -3.30
C MET A 35 -9.64 -2.55 -2.54
N LEU A 36 -9.43 -1.24 -2.46
CA LEU A 36 -8.24 -0.65 -1.85
C LEU A 36 -8.09 -1.04 -0.37
N ASP A 37 -9.15 -0.93 0.42
CA ASP A 37 -9.07 -1.23 1.86
C ASP A 37 -8.80 -2.71 2.12
N ASN A 38 -9.46 -3.60 1.38
CA ASN A 38 -9.14 -5.04 1.43
C ASN A 38 -7.68 -5.31 1.05
N PHE A 39 -7.13 -4.55 0.10
CA PHE A 39 -5.73 -4.71 -0.32
C PHE A 39 -4.74 -4.17 0.72
N LYS A 40 -5.06 -3.07 1.42
CA LYS A 40 -4.29 -2.58 2.58
C LYS A 40 -4.21 -3.64 3.68
N ASP A 41 -5.32 -4.33 3.96
CA ASP A 41 -5.36 -5.43 4.91
C ASP A 41 -4.49 -6.62 4.44
N GLU A 42 -4.61 -7.02 3.17
CA GLU A 42 -3.75 -8.06 2.56
C GLU A 42 -2.26 -7.71 2.70
N VAL A 43 -1.88 -6.44 2.47
CA VAL A 43 -0.50 -5.96 2.64
C VAL A 43 -0.09 -6.06 4.11
N THR A 44 -0.94 -5.60 5.02
CA THR A 44 -0.65 -5.55 6.45
C THR A 44 -0.46 -6.95 7.02
N GLU A 45 -1.33 -7.89 6.66
CA GLU A 45 -1.22 -9.30 7.04
C GLU A 45 0.05 -9.94 6.48
N SER A 46 0.41 -9.65 5.22
CA SER A 46 1.61 -10.20 4.58
C SER A 46 2.91 -9.82 5.28
N TYR A 47 2.94 -8.68 5.98
CA TYR A 47 4.10 -8.20 6.73
C TYR A 47 4.00 -8.41 8.24
N ALA A 48 2.84 -8.86 8.75
CA ALA A 48 2.63 -9.10 10.18
C ALA A 48 3.63 -10.14 10.74
N ASP A 49 4.01 -11.13 9.92
CA ASP A 49 4.99 -12.16 10.27
C ASP A 49 6.45 -11.74 9.99
N CYS A 50 6.68 -10.57 9.39
CA CYS A 50 7.97 -10.13 8.87
C CYS A 50 8.43 -8.81 9.49
N TYR A 51 8.88 -8.79 10.74
CA TYR A 51 9.45 -7.59 11.43
C TYR A 51 8.63 -6.28 11.37
N GLY A 52 7.42 -6.27 10.79
CA GLY A 52 6.62 -5.09 10.50
C GLY A 52 6.67 -4.63 9.04
N ILE A 53 5.71 -3.78 8.66
CA ILE A 53 5.69 -3.12 7.35
C ILE A 53 6.77 -2.02 7.36
N GLU A 54 7.67 -2.04 6.38
CA GLU A 54 8.64 -0.96 6.18
C GLU A 54 7.92 0.36 5.84
N TYR A 55 8.31 1.45 6.52
CA TYR A 55 7.81 2.78 6.18
C TYR A 55 8.23 3.17 4.76
N GLY A 56 7.33 3.84 4.05
CA GLY A 56 7.53 4.15 2.63
C GLY A 56 7.01 3.07 1.68
N ILE A 57 6.46 1.95 2.18
CA ILE A 57 5.68 1.04 1.33
C ILE A 57 4.49 1.81 0.76
N THR A 58 4.35 1.78 -0.56
CA THR A 58 3.28 2.47 -1.28
C THR A 58 2.33 1.49 -1.95
N ILE A 59 1.06 1.85 -2.03
CA ILE A 59 0.06 1.20 -2.87
C ILE A 59 -0.23 2.11 -4.05
N ILE A 60 -0.10 1.56 -5.25
CA ILE A 60 -0.39 2.25 -6.50
C ILE A 60 -1.53 1.58 -7.27
N LEU A 61 -2.24 2.37 -8.06
CA LEU A 61 -3.10 1.90 -9.14
C LEU A 61 -2.31 1.89 -10.45
N LYS A 62 -2.16 0.74 -11.06
CA LYS A 62 -1.68 0.60 -12.44
C LYS A 62 -2.86 0.57 -13.39
N LYS A 63 -2.83 1.41 -14.42
CA LYS A 63 -3.72 1.34 -15.59
C LYS A 63 -2.94 0.80 -16.79
N ILE A 64 -3.36 -0.34 -17.31
CA ILE A 64 -2.67 -1.10 -18.35
C ILE A 64 -3.54 -1.12 -19.60
N LYS A 65 -2.98 -0.77 -20.77
CA LYS A 65 -3.69 -0.79 -22.05
C LYS A 65 -3.58 -2.18 -22.69
N LEU A 66 -4.69 -2.71 -23.22
CA LEU A 66 -4.75 -4.06 -23.81
C LEU A 66 -4.45 -4.13 -25.31
N ILE A 67 -4.38 -2.99 -26.00
CA ILE A 67 -4.27 -2.92 -27.48
C ILE A 67 -2.84 -2.51 -27.86
N ASP A 68 -2.25 -3.25 -28.83
CA ASP A 68 -0.90 -3.09 -29.42
C ASP A 68 0.28 -3.61 -28.59
N VAL A 69 0.20 -4.80 -27.99
CA VAL A 69 1.14 -5.20 -26.93
C VAL A 69 1.95 -6.46 -27.26
N GLU A 70 3.20 -6.26 -27.72
CA GLU A 70 4.27 -7.28 -27.66
C GLU A 70 4.98 -7.29 -26.29
N ASP A 71 4.83 -6.24 -25.45
CA ASP A 71 5.39 -6.14 -24.10
C ASP A 71 4.49 -5.29 -23.18
N ILE A 72 3.76 -5.94 -22.25
CA ILE A 72 2.68 -5.35 -21.43
C ILE A 72 3.17 -4.38 -20.35
N ASP A 73 4.47 -4.42 -20.01
CA ASP A 73 4.97 -3.74 -18.82
C ASP A 73 5.38 -2.27 -19.01
N TYR A 74 5.67 -1.79 -20.22
CA TYR A 74 6.29 -0.46 -20.40
C TYR A 74 5.33 0.74 -20.43
N ASP A 75 4.03 0.54 -20.70
CA ASP A 75 3.06 1.64 -20.89
C ASP A 75 2.04 1.80 -19.74
N ALA A 76 2.29 1.18 -18.58
CA ALA A 76 1.39 1.27 -17.45
C ALA A 76 1.46 2.66 -16.79
N VAL A 77 0.32 3.35 -16.71
CA VAL A 77 0.22 4.60 -15.94
C VAL A 77 0.01 4.24 -14.47
N GLU A 78 0.88 4.75 -13.61
CA GLU A 78 0.81 4.53 -12.16
C GLU A 78 0.20 5.74 -11.46
N THR A 79 -0.61 5.50 -10.45
CA THR A 79 -1.19 6.53 -9.58
C THR A 79 -1.00 6.11 -8.14
N LEU A 80 -0.33 6.93 -7.33
CA LEU A 80 -0.16 6.68 -5.91
C LEU A 80 -1.52 6.79 -5.20
N LEU A 81 -1.87 5.76 -4.43
CA LEU A 81 -3.13 5.71 -3.68
C LEU A 81 -2.90 5.85 -2.19
N SER A 82 -1.92 5.12 -1.65
CA SER A 82 -1.65 5.10 -0.21
C SER A 82 -0.16 4.87 0.07
N GLU A 83 0.29 5.28 1.24
CA GLU A 83 1.64 5.04 1.76
C GLU A 83 1.57 4.65 3.22
N TRP A 84 2.37 3.66 3.63
CA TRP A 84 2.53 3.29 5.03
C TRP A 84 3.53 4.22 5.71
N VAL A 85 3.05 5.01 6.67
CA VAL A 85 3.83 6.03 7.37
C VAL A 85 3.76 5.83 8.88
N CYS A 86 4.66 6.47 9.62
CA CYS A 86 4.58 6.52 11.08
C CYS A 86 3.34 7.32 11.51
N ASP A 87 2.54 6.74 12.38
CA ASP A 87 1.53 7.44 13.17
C ASP A 87 2.22 8.06 14.39
N GLU A 88 2.69 9.30 14.24
CA GLU A 88 3.42 10.02 15.28
C GLU A 88 2.57 10.22 16.54
N GLU A 89 1.26 10.46 16.37
CA GLU A 89 0.35 10.69 17.48
C GLU A 89 0.14 9.41 18.29
N ALA A 90 -0.22 8.30 17.64
CA ALA A 90 -0.41 7.02 18.32
C ALA A 90 0.90 6.51 18.94
N THR A 91 2.04 6.73 18.28
CA THR A 91 3.36 6.36 18.80
C THR A 91 3.67 7.13 20.08
N GLU A 92 3.48 8.45 20.11
CA GLU A 92 3.72 9.25 21.31
C GLU A 92 2.74 8.87 22.44
N GLU A 93 1.46 8.66 22.13
CA GLU A 93 0.47 8.22 23.12
C GLU A 93 0.86 6.88 23.77
N MET A 94 1.28 5.90 22.97
CA MET A 94 1.79 4.62 23.48
C MET A 94 3.01 4.83 24.39
N TRP A 95 3.96 5.68 24.00
CA TRP A 95 5.15 5.95 24.81
C TRP A 95 4.82 6.67 26.11
N VAL A 96 3.85 7.59 26.09
CA VAL A 96 3.36 8.27 27.30
C VAL A 96 2.71 7.27 28.25
N ASP A 97 1.83 6.39 27.75
CA ASP A 97 1.16 5.38 28.55
C ASP A 97 2.16 4.43 29.24
N LYS A 98 3.15 3.91 28.49
CA LYS A 98 4.23 3.08 29.05
C LYS A 98 5.01 3.78 30.14
N ARG A 99 5.39 5.05 29.91
CA ARG A 99 6.09 5.88 30.91
C ARG A 99 5.26 6.06 32.18
N GLN A 100 3.95 6.27 32.05
CA GLN A 100 3.04 6.40 33.21
C GLN A 100 2.94 5.11 34.02
N HIS A 101 3.08 3.96 33.39
CA HIS A 101 3.10 2.64 34.06
C HIS A 101 4.49 2.21 34.55
N GLY A 102 5.52 3.07 34.41
CA GLY A 102 6.88 2.78 34.87
C GLY A 102 7.64 1.81 33.96
N GLU A 103 7.17 1.61 32.73
CA GLU A 103 7.84 0.78 31.73
C GLU A 103 8.91 1.58 30.99
N VAL A 104 9.96 0.88 30.53
CA VAL A 104 10.98 1.47 29.66
C VAL A 104 10.40 1.54 28.24
N VAL A 105 10.49 2.72 27.63
CA VAL A 105 10.15 2.93 26.23
C VAL A 105 11.33 2.50 25.36
N ASP A 106 11.04 1.68 24.36
CA ASP A 106 11.93 1.46 23.22
C ASP A 106 11.53 2.43 22.11
N GLU A 107 12.33 3.48 21.93
CA GLU A 107 12.09 4.55 20.94
C GLU A 107 12.19 4.06 19.49
N SER A 108 12.66 2.82 19.26
CA SER A 108 12.62 2.20 17.94
C SER A 108 11.24 1.64 17.57
N ILE A 109 10.35 1.44 18.54
CA ILE A 109 8.99 0.96 18.28
C ILE A 109 8.11 2.14 17.90
N GLN A 110 7.66 2.13 16.65
CA GLN A 110 6.74 3.11 16.08
C GLN A 110 5.50 2.41 15.55
N ILE A 111 4.33 3.04 15.72
CA ILE A 111 3.05 2.57 15.19
C ILE A 111 2.91 3.13 13.77
N GLY A 112 2.51 2.29 12.82
CA GLY A 112 2.28 2.71 11.45
C GLY A 112 0.80 2.89 11.11
N MET A 113 0.53 3.70 10.09
CA MET A 113 -0.80 3.89 9.51
C MET A 113 -0.74 4.08 7.99
N TRP A 114 -1.84 3.78 7.30
CA TRP A 114 -2.01 4.13 5.88
C TRP A 114 -2.39 5.60 5.74
N LYS A 115 -1.55 6.35 5.03
CA LYS A 115 -1.86 7.70 4.55
C LYS A 115 -2.38 7.62 3.12
N ASP A 116 -3.64 8.01 2.94
CA ASP A 116 -4.29 8.02 1.63
C ASP A 116 -4.07 9.34 0.88
N TYR A 117 -3.92 9.22 -0.44
CA TYR A 117 -3.76 10.32 -1.36
C TYR A 117 -5.05 10.56 -2.15
N ASP A 118 -5.39 11.83 -2.35
CA ASP A 118 -6.57 12.22 -3.14
C ASP A 118 -6.36 11.86 -4.62
N ILE A 119 -7.35 11.21 -5.20
CA ILE A 119 -7.31 10.58 -6.53
C ILE A 119 -8.29 11.26 -7.51
N ASN A 120 -8.62 12.53 -7.22
CA ASN A 120 -9.44 13.43 -8.04
C ASN A 120 -8.90 13.58 -9.47
#